data_AF-A0A0W8CW98-F1
#
_entry.id   AF-A0A0W8CW98-F1
#
_cell.length_a   1.000
_cell.length_b   1.000
_cell.length_c   1.000
_cell.angle_alpha   90.00
_cell.angle_beta   90.00
_cell.angle_gamma   90.00
#
_symmetry.space_group_name_H-M   'P 1'
#
loop_
_entity.id
_entity.type
_entity.pdbx_description
1 polymer ?
#
loop_
_entity_poly.entity_id
_entity_poly.type
_entity_poly.pdbx_seq_one_letter_code
_entity_poly.pdbx_strand_id
1 'polypeptide(L)'
;MKVEAGQEDASATASTSAGETALSEMNAAFASCLSLVCPPIQYPPHCRFNPVRDAADTAEIEARLEEFFLHAKQLEQLFLNDTADSLSSMSLETSTAESDAEVAGGRQQQSELELEILNLEAELAEKNDLIEKYTDVLRGWEGKFKRLDHRMSPDRE
;
A
#
# COMPACT_ATOMS: atom_id res chain seq x y z
N MET A 1 -2.97 -22.40 43.20
CA MET A 1 -2.69 -22.31 41.75
C MET A 1 -3.95 -22.67 41.01
N LYS A 2 -4.68 -21.67 40.50
CA LYS A 2 -5.85 -21.85 39.64
C LYS A 2 -5.49 -21.15 38.34
N VAL A 3 -5.49 -21.93 37.27
CA VAL A 3 -4.94 -21.60 35.96
C VAL A 3 -5.89 -20.61 35.28
N GLU A 4 -5.40 -19.40 34.96
CA GLU A 4 -6.05 -18.48 34.02
C GLU A 4 -5.65 -18.90 32.61
N ALA A 5 -6.63 -19.34 31.83
CA ALA A 5 -6.53 -19.51 30.40
C ALA A 5 -7.74 -18.78 29.80
N GLY A 6 -7.49 -17.74 29.00
CA GLY A 6 -8.54 -16.98 28.35
C GLY A 6 -8.15 -15.53 28.06
N GLN A 7 -7.14 -15.32 27.21
CA GLN A 7 -6.83 -13.97 26.69
C GLN A 7 -6.53 -13.95 25.18
N GLU A 8 -6.31 -15.10 24.52
CA GLU A 8 -5.90 -15.13 23.10
C GLU A 8 -7.07 -15.12 22.10
N ASP A 9 -8.27 -15.58 22.47
CA ASP A 9 -9.45 -15.63 21.58
C ASP A 9 -10.20 -14.29 21.44
N ALA A 10 -9.95 -13.33 22.32
CA ALA A 10 -10.70 -12.06 22.34
C ALA A 10 -10.21 -11.05 21.30
N SER A 11 -8.96 -11.14 20.85
CA SER A 11 -8.36 -10.16 19.94
C SER A 11 -8.79 -10.38 18.49
N ALA A 12 -8.81 -11.64 18.03
CA ALA A 12 -9.21 -11.99 16.66
C ALA A 12 -10.72 -11.86 16.42
N THR A 13 -11.54 -12.05 17.46
CA THR A 13 -12.99 -11.82 17.41
C THR A 13 -13.35 -10.33 17.49
N ALA A 14 -12.53 -9.52 18.15
CA ALA A 14 -12.68 -8.07 18.17
C ALA A 14 -12.30 -7.41 16.83
N SER A 15 -11.23 -7.87 16.16
CA SER A 15 -10.84 -7.32 14.84
C SER A 15 -11.82 -7.66 13.73
N THR A 16 -12.34 -8.90 13.70
CA THR A 16 -13.40 -9.31 12.76
C THR A 16 -14.69 -8.51 12.96
N SER A 17 -15.15 -8.33 14.20
CA SER A 17 -16.34 -7.51 14.49
C SER A 17 -16.14 -6.01 14.20
N ALA A 18 -14.93 -5.48 14.39
CA ALA A 18 -14.61 -4.10 14.03
C ALA A 18 -14.59 -3.89 12.50
N GLY A 19 -14.03 -4.83 11.74
CA GLY A 19 -14.04 -4.81 10.28
C GLY A 19 -15.45 -4.91 9.69
N GLU A 20 -16.30 -5.79 10.23
CA GLU A 20 -17.71 -5.89 9.83
C GLU A 20 -18.49 -4.61 10.12
N THR A 21 -18.24 -3.98 11.27
CA THR A 21 -18.87 -2.72 11.64
C THR A 21 -18.45 -1.59 10.70
N ALA A 22 -17.14 -1.44 10.43
CA ALA A 22 -16.61 -0.43 9.51
C ALA A 22 -17.12 -0.62 8.07
N LEU A 23 -17.24 -1.87 7.60
CA LEU A 23 -17.84 -2.20 6.30
C LEU A 23 -19.32 -1.79 6.24
N SER A 24 -20.06 -2.07 7.31
CA SER A 24 -21.48 -1.70 7.42
C SER A 24 -21.68 -0.18 7.35
N GLU A 25 -20.86 0.58 8.07
CA GLU A 25 -20.88 2.05 8.07
C GLU A 25 -20.52 2.63 6.69
N MET A 26 -19.46 2.11 6.05
CA MET A 26 -19.09 2.51 4.67
C MET A 26 -20.24 2.24 3.68
N ASN A 27 -20.88 1.07 3.77
CA ASN A 27 -21.99 0.72 2.90
C ASN A 27 -23.22 1.60 3.16
N ALA A 28 -23.48 1.98 4.41
CA ALA A 28 -24.56 2.89 4.77
C ALA A 28 -24.33 4.30 4.19
N ALA A 29 -23.11 4.83 4.28
CA ALA A 29 -22.72 6.10 3.68
C ALA A 29 -22.86 6.08 2.15
N PHE A 30 -22.48 4.97 1.51
CA PHE A 30 -22.66 4.80 0.05
C PHE A 30 -24.13 4.72 -0.36
N ALA A 31 -24.94 3.95 0.36
CA ALA A 31 -26.38 3.86 0.12
C ALA A 31 -27.07 5.23 0.29
N SER A 32 -26.63 6.02 1.28
CA SER A 32 -27.06 7.40 1.47
C SER A 32 -26.75 8.26 0.24
N CYS A 33 -25.55 8.16 -0.35
CA CYS A 33 -25.21 8.86 -1.60
C CYS A 33 -26.13 8.45 -2.76
N LEU A 34 -26.36 7.15 -2.94
CA LEU A 34 -27.19 6.63 -4.04
C LEU A 34 -28.66 7.08 -3.95
N SER A 35 -29.19 7.24 -2.73
CA SER A 35 -30.56 7.72 -2.52
C SER A 35 -30.80 9.12 -3.08
N LEU A 36 -29.75 9.94 -3.13
CA LEU A 36 -29.79 11.32 -3.63
C LEU A 36 -29.68 11.37 -5.15
N VAL A 37 -28.82 10.53 -5.74
CA VAL A 37 -28.55 10.48 -7.20
C VAL A 37 -29.62 9.69 -7.96
N CYS A 38 -30.17 8.65 -7.34
CA CYS A 38 -31.15 7.74 -7.94
C CYS A 38 -32.47 7.78 -7.15
N PRO A 39 -33.23 8.89 -7.17
CA PRO A 39 -34.54 8.92 -6.55
C PRO A 39 -35.48 7.91 -7.20
N PRO A 40 -36.43 7.34 -6.45
CA PRO A 40 -37.43 6.43 -7.01
C PRO A 40 -38.16 7.07 -8.20
N ILE A 41 -38.19 6.36 -9.33
CA ILE A 41 -38.80 6.85 -10.57
C ILE A 41 -40.30 7.02 -10.33
N GLN A 42 -40.78 8.27 -10.28
CA GLN A 42 -42.20 8.58 -10.28
C GLN A 42 -42.67 8.83 -11.72
N TYR A 43 -43.78 8.20 -12.11
CA TYR A 43 -44.45 8.44 -13.37
C TYR A 43 -45.65 9.37 -13.18
N PRO A 44 -45.82 10.41 -14.02
CA PRO A 44 -44.97 10.81 -15.16
C PRO A 44 -43.64 11.45 -14.71
N PRO A 45 -42.55 11.31 -15.47
CA PRO A 45 -41.25 11.85 -15.09
C PRO A 45 -41.30 13.38 -14.98
N HIS A 46 -41.06 13.90 -13.78
CA HIS A 46 -40.91 15.34 -13.57
C HIS A 46 -39.57 15.79 -14.18
N CYS A 47 -39.61 16.51 -15.30
CA CYS A 47 -38.45 17.22 -15.82
C CYS A 47 -37.93 18.20 -14.75
N ARG A 48 -36.88 17.81 -14.02
CA ARG A 48 -36.17 18.65 -13.05
C ARG A 48 -34.89 19.17 -13.69
N PHE A 49 -35.00 20.18 -14.56
CA PHE A 49 -33.84 21.00 -14.92
C PHE A 49 -33.90 22.29 -14.11
N ASN A 50 -33.15 22.35 -13.02
CA ASN A 50 -32.98 23.59 -12.25
C ASN A 50 -31.50 23.70 -11.81
N PRO A 51 -30.70 24.53 -12.49
CA PRO A 51 -29.25 24.60 -12.28
C PRO A 51 -28.83 25.05 -10.88
N VAL A 52 -29.70 25.75 -10.13
CA VAL A 52 -29.41 26.12 -8.73
C VAL A 52 -29.63 24.94 -7.78
N ARG A 53 -30.62 24.08 -8.07
CA ARG A 53 -30.83 22.83 -7.34
C ARG A 53 -29.71 21.84 -7.65
N ASP A 54 -29.35 21.69 -8.92
CA ASP A 54 -28.29 20.76 -9.33
C ASP A 54 -26.95 21.10 -8.65
N ALA A 55 -26.63 22.39 -8.47
CA ALA A 55 -25.43 22.83 -7.75
C ALA A 55 -25.47 22.55 -6.23
N ALA A 56 -26.63 22.68 -5.60
CA ALA A 56 -26.81 22.35 -4.18
C ALA A 56 -26.80 20.83 -3.95
N ASP A 57 -27.41 20.08 -4.86
CA ASP A 57 -27.43 18.62 -4.87
C ASP A 57 -26.00 18.08 -5.08
N THR A 58 -25.17 18.70 -5.95
CA THR A 58 -23.76 18.32 -6.10
C THR A 58 -22.93 18.56 -4.84
N ALA A 59 -23.13 19.69 -4.15
CA ALA A 59 -22.41 19.97 -2.90
C ALA A 59 -22.81 18.98 -1.78
N GLU A 60 -24.08 18.57 -1.75
CA GLU A 60 -24.56 17.55 -0.81
C GLU A 60 -24.02 16.15 -1.16
N ILE A 61 -23.92 15.83 -2.46
CA ILE A 61 -23.27 14.58 -2.92
C ILE A 61 -21.79 14.56 -2.50
N GLU A 62 -21.06 15.67 -2.69
CA GLU A 62 -19.66 15.79 -2.29
C GLU A 62 -19.49 15.54 -0.79
N ALA A 63 -20.31 16.19 0.05
CA ALA A 63 -20.25 15.99 1.51
C ALA A 63 -20.53 14.53 1.93
N ARG A 64 -21.49 13.85 1.29
CA ARG A 64 -21.79 12.43 1.60
C ARG A 64 -20.69 11.49 1.07
N LEU A 65 -20.03 11.85 -0.03
CA LEU A 65 -18.87 11.10 -0.53
C LEU A 65 -17.65 11.25 0.38
N GLU A 66 -17.42 12.44 0.97
CA GLU A 66 -16.37 12.64 1.97
C GLU A 66 -16.53 11.68 3.16
N GLU A 67 -17.76 11.51 3.65
CA GLU A 67 -18.09 10.54 4.72
C GLU A 67 -17.83 9.09 4.28
N PHE A 68 -18.22 8.72 3.06
CA PHE A 68 -17.90 7.40 2.49
C PHE A 68 -16.37 7.16 2.43
N PHE A 69 -15.60 8.13 1.95
CA PHE A 69 -14.14 7.99 1.85
C PHE A 69 -13.46 7.96 3.22
N LEU A 70 -14.02 8.63 4.22
CA LEU A 70 -13.55 8.53 5.60
C LEU A 70 -13.68 7.10 6.11
N HIS A 71 -14.85 6.48 5.97
CA HIS A 71 -15.07 5.09 6.37
C HIS A 71 -14.22 4.10 5.56
N ALA A 72 -14.06 4.33 4.26
CA ALA A 72 -13.16 3.52 3.42
C ALA A 72 -11.71 3.59 3.92
N LYS A 73 -11.24 4.77 4.35
CA LYS A 73 -9.88 4.94 4.88
C LYS A 73 -9.70 4.27 6.24
N GLN A 74 -10.72 4.30 7.10
CA GLN A 74 -10.71 3.58 8.38
C GLN A 74 -10.61 2.07 8.15
N LEU A 75 -11.37 1.55 7.18
CA LEU A 75 -11.33 0.14 6.81
C LEU A 75 -9.95 -0.28 6.26
N GLU A 76 -9.36 0.54 5.38
CA GLU A 76 -8.00 0.32 4.87
C GLU A 76 -6.96 0.25 6.00
N GLN A 77 -7.05 1.13 6.99
CA GLN A 77 -6.16 1.12 8.15
C GLN A 77 -6.33 -0.13 9.02
N LEU A 78 -7.57 -0.61 9.22
CA LEU A 78 -7.81 -1.86 9.94
C LEU A 78 -7.13 -3.04 9.24
N PHE A 79 -7.26 -3.17 7.93
CA PHE A 79 -6.61 -4.25 7.18
C PHE A 79 -5.08 -4.15 7.16
N LEU A 80 -4.53 -2.94 7.06
CA LEU A 80 -3.07 -2.74 7.12
C LEU A 80 -2.51 -3.11 8.50
N ASN A 81 -3.22 -2.75 9.57
CA ASN A 81 -2.82 -3.11 10.93
C ASN A 81 -2.95 -4.62 11.18
N ASP A 82 -4.06 -5.26 10.75
CA ASP A 82 -4.22 -6.72 10.83
C ASP A 82 -3.12 -7.45 10.05
N THR A 83 -2.72 -6.92 8.88
CA THR A 83 -1.62 -7.51 8.10
C THR A 83 -0.28 -7.36 8.82
N ALA A 84 -0.01 -6.20 9.43
CA ALA A 84 1.20 -5.98 10.20
C ALA A 84 1.24 -6.88 11.46
N ASP A 85 0.12 -7.02 12.16
CA ASP A 85 -0.02 -7.86 13.34
C ASP A 85 0.08 -9.35 12.99
N SER A 86 -0.45 -9.78 11.84
CA SER A 86 -0.29 -11.14 11.32
C SER A 86 1.17 -11.44 10.97
N LEU A 87 1.88 -10.52 10.32
CA LEU A 87 3.30 -10.69 10.00
C LEU A 87 4.16 -10.70 11.27
N SER A 88 3.82 -9.85 12.24
CA SER A 88 4.51 -9.81 13.54
C SER A 88 4.22 -11.06 14.37
N SER A 89 3.00 -11.60 14.28
CA SER A 89 2.60 -12.87 14.92
C SER A 89 3.27 -14.06 14.25
N MET A 90 3.37 -14.12 12.92
CA MET A 90 4.15 -15.16 12.22
C MET A 90 5.64 -15.14 12.61
N SER A 91 6.20 -13.94 12.81
CA SER A 91 7.56 -13.78 13.32
C SER A 91 7.72 -14.34 14.74
N LEU A 92 6.67 -14.25 15.58
CA LEU A 92 6.67 -14.73 16.97
C LEU A 92 6.31 -16.23 17.10
N GLU A 93 5.32 -16.71 16.36
CA GLU A 93 4.86 -18.11 16.29
C GLU A 93 5.89 -19.06 15.66
N THR A 94 6.89 -18.50 14.96
CA THR A 94 8.11 -19.25 14.58
C THR A 94 8.84 -19.86 15.81
N SER A 95 8.52 -19.40 17.03
CA SER A 95 9.07 -19.90 18.29
C SER A 95 8.25 -21.00 18.98
N THR A 96 6.98 -21.23 18.61
CA THR A 96 6.10 -22.17 19.33
C THR A 96 5.04 -22.84 18.44
N ALA A 97 5.37 -24.06 18.01
CA ALA A 97 4.48 -25.22 17.79
C ALA A 97 3.43 -25.26 16.63
N GLU A 98 3.70 -26.20 15.71
CA GLU A 98 2.78 -27.22 15.15
C GLU A 98 1.74 -26.86 14.07
N SER A 99 2.19 -26.80 12.81
CA SER A 99 1.51 -27.45 11.67
C SER A 99 2.53 -27.88 10.60
N ASP A 100 3.02 -29.13 10.72
CA ASP A 100 4.30 -29.60 10.15
C ASP A 100 4.38 -29.68 8.60
N ALA A 101 3.25 -29.53 7.89
CA ALA A 101 3.22 -29.65 6.41
C ALA A 101 3.15 -28.30 5.67
N GLU A 102 2.33 -27.35 6.14
CA GLU A 102 2.27 -26.00 5.54
C GLU A 102 3.39 -25.09 6.04
N VAL A 103 3.82 -25.26 7.30
CA VAL A 103 4.98 -24.54 7.86
C VAL A 103 6.28 -24.96 7.17
N ALA A 104 6.42 -26.23 6.78
CA ALA A 104 7.58 -26.70 6.02
C ALA A 104 7.64 -26.05 4.62
N GLY A 105 6.49 -25.96 3.94
CA GLY A 105 6.38 -25.28 2.64
C GLY A 105 6.68 -23.77 2.74
N GLY A 106 6.14 -23.10 3.75
CA GLY A 106 6.41 -21.68 4.01
C GLY A 106 7.86 -21.39 4.40
N ARG A 107 8.47 -22.20 5.27
CA ARG A 107 9.89 -22.07 5.63
C ARG A 107 10.83 -22.33 4.45
N GLN A 108 10.46 -23.26 3.57
CA GLN A 108 11.26 -23.55 2.38
C GLN A 108 11.18 -22.40 1.37
N GLN A 109 9.99 -21.85 1.13
CA GLN A 109 9.82 -20.64 0.31
C GLN A 109 10.55 -19.43 0.91
N GLN A 110 10.49 -19.25 2.23
CA GLN A 110 11.24 -18.19 2.91
C GLN A 110 12.74 -18.38 2.73
N SER A 111 13.26 -19.59 2.88
CA SER A 111 14.69 -19.89 2.66
C SER A 111 15.11 -19.66 1.21
N GLU A 112 14.25 -19.95 0.24
CA GLU A 112 14.51 -19.68 -1.18
C GLU A 112 14.56 -18.16 -1.45
N LEU A 113 13.63 -17.40 -0.88
CA LEU A 113 13.60 -15.94 -0.98
C LEU A 113 14.82 -15.30 -0.29
N GLU A 114 15.21 -15.76 0.90
CA GLU A 114 16.40 -15.28 1.60
C GLU A 114 17.68 -15.53 0.78
N LEU A 115 17.78 -16.69 0.12
CA LEU A 115 18.90 -17.00 -0.76
C LEU A 115 18.92 -16.11 -2.01
N GLU A 116 17.75 -15.86 -2.61
CA GLU A 116 17.62 -14.96 -3.76
C GLU A 116 17.98 -13.53 -3.39
N ILE A 117 17.57 -13.04 -2.22
CA ILE A 117 17.96 -11.73 -1.69
C ILE A 117 19.49 -11.64 -1.59
N LEU A 118 20.15 -12.62 -0.97
CA LEU A 118 21.62 -12.62 -0.86
C LEU A 118 22.30 -12.62 -2.24
N ASN A 119 21.74 -13.34 -3.21
CA ASN A 119 22.26 -13.36 -4.56
C ASN A 119 22.10 -12.00 -5.26
N LEU A 120 20.93 -11.37 -5.12
CA LEU A 120 20.66 -10.04 -5.67
C LEU A 120 21.54 -8.97 -5.02
N GLU A 121 21.78 -9.04 -3.71
CA GLU A 121 22.69 -8.14 -3.00
C GLU A 121 24.13 -8.26 -3.51
N ALA A 122 24.60 -9.49 -3.76
CA ALA A 122 25.92 -9.73 -4.34
C ALA A 122 26.04 -9.18 -5.77
N GLU A 123 25.02 -9.40 -6.61
CA GLU A 123 25.01 -8.84 -7.98
C GLU A 123 25.00 -7.31 -7.93
N LEU A 124 24.20 -6.70 -7.05
CA LEU A 124 24.12 -5.24 -6.88
C LEU A 124 25.48 -4.67 -6.49
N ALA A 125 26.22 -5.32 -5.58
CA ALA A 125 27.57 -4.93 -5.21
C ALA A 125 28.53 -4.99 -6.42
N GLU A 126 28.51 -6.06 -7.22
CA GLU A 126 29.34 -6.16 -8.43
C GLU A 126 29.01 -5.07 -9.46
N LYS A 127 27.72 -4.76 -9.64
CA LYS A 127 27.29 -3.69 -10.56
C LYS A 127 27.75 -2.32 -10.08
N ASN A 128 27.70 -2.05 -8.78
CA ASN A 128 28.23 -0.81 -8.20
C ASN A 128 29.74 -0.68 -8.43
N ASP A 129 30.53 -1.73 -8.18
CA ASP A 129 31.96 -1.74 -8.47
C ASP A 129 32.25 -1.46 -9.95
N LEU A 130 31.41 -1.98 -10.84
CA LEU A 130 31.53 -1.74 -12.29
C LEU A 130 31.21 -0.28 -12.65
N ILE A 131 30.18 0.31 -12.03
CA ILE A 131 29.84 1.73 -12.20
C ILE A 131 30.99 2.62 -11.76
N GLU A 132 31.64 2.33 -10.62
CA GLU A 132 32.81 3.09 -10.16
C GLU A 132 33.96 3.05 -11.17
N LYS A 133 34.28 1.84 -11.68
CA LYS A 133 35.31 1.66 -12.73
C LYS A 133 34.99 2.46 -13.99
N TYR A 134 33.74 2.42 -14.46
CA TYR A 134 33.32 3.21 -15.63
C TYR A 134 33.32 4.70 -15.35
N THR A 135 32.99 5.13 -14.14
CA THR A 135 33.04 6.52 -13.71
C THR A 135 34.47 7.06 -13.77
N ASP A 136 35.45 6.28 -13.33
CA ASP A 136 36.87 6.64 -13.43
C ASP A 136 37.35 6.72 -14.88
N VAL A 137 36.92 5.78 -15.73
CA VAL A 137 37.19 5.83 -17.17
C VAL A 137 36.62 7.11 -17.77
N LEU A 138 35.35 7.43 -17.52
CA LEU A 138 34.69 8.65 -17.99
C LEU A 138 35.44 9.90 -17.53
N ARG A 139 35.84 9.98 -16.25
CA ARG A 139 36.66 11.10 -15.73
C ARG A 139 38.00 11.21 -16.46
N GLY A 140 38.64 10.08 -16.75
CA GLY A 140 39.87 10.02 -17.55
C GLY A 140 39.68 10.54 -18.98
N TRP A 141 38.57 10.20 -19.62
CA TRP A 141 38.18 10.71 -20.94
C TRP A 141 37.86 12.20 -20.91
N GLU A 142 37.12 12.67 -19.91
CA GLU A 142 36.80 14.09 -19.72
C GLU A 142 38.09 14.93 -19.62
N GLY A 143 39.09 14.46 -18.86
CA GLY A 143 40.38 15.13 -18.76
C GLY A 143 41.16 15.13 -20.08
N LYS A 144 41.11 14.05 -20.87
CA LYS A 144 41.70 14.00 -22.21
C LYS A 144 40.99 14.98 -23.15
N PHE A 145 39.66 15.04 -23.11
CA PHE A 145 38.86 15.94 -23.92
C PHE A 145 39.15 17.40 -23.57
N LYS A 146 39.20 17.75 -22.28
CA LYS A 146 39.61 19.10 -21.83
C LYS A 146 40.98 19.49 -22.38
N ARG A 147 41.99 18.62 -22.27
CA ARG A 147 43.33 18.90 -22.83
C ARG A 147 43.32 19.06 -24.35
N LEU A 148 42.51 18.26 -25.04
CA LEU A 148 42.35 18.37 -26.49
C LEU A 148 41.68 19.70 -26.85
N ASP A 149 40.62 20.07 -26.15
CA ASP A 149 39.88 21.33 -26.35
C ASP A 149 40.77 22.56 -26.13
N HIS A 150 41.60 22.56 -25.07
CA HIS A 150 42.58 23.62 -24.83
C HIS A 150 43.64 23.72 -25.95
N ARG A 151 44.02 22.59 -26.57
CA ARG A 151 44.98 22.57 -27.70
C ARG A 151 44.34 22.97 -29.03
N MET A 152 43.06 22.68 -29.20
CA MET A 152 42.28 22.98 -30.40
C MET A 152 41.73 24.41 -30.39
N SER A 153 41.71 25.05 -29.22
CA SER A 153 41.40 26.47 -29.03
C SER A 153 42.66 27.28 -28.66
N PRO A 154 43.71 27.36 -29.52
CA PRO A 154 44.78 28.31 -29.27
C PRO A 154 44.20 29.71 -29.51
N ASP A 155 44.10 30.50 -28.45
CA ASP A 155 43.77 31.93 -28.42
C ASP A 155 42.71 32.40 -29.44
N ARG A 156 41.44 32.38 -29.01
CA ARG A 156 40.47 33.40 -29.44
C ARG A 156 40.76 34.68 -28.64
N GLU A 157 41.84 35.35 -28.96
CA GLU A 157 41.97 36.81 -28.76
C GLU A 157 41.39 37.54 -29.99
#